data_AF-A0A444XG84-F1
#
_entry.id   AF-A0A444XG84-F1
#
_cell.length_a   1.000
_cell.length_b   1.000
_cell.length_c   1.000
_cell.angle_alpha   90.00
_cell.angle_beta   90.00
_cell.angle_gamma   90.00
#
_symmetry.space_group_name_H-M   'P 1'
#
loop_
_entity.id
_entity.type
_entity.pdbx_description
1 polymer ?
#
loop_
_entity_poly.entity_id
_entity_poly.type
_entity_poly.pdbx_seq_one_letter_code
_entity_poly.pdbx_strand_id
1 'polypeptide(L)' 'MMREMLHWDRKYRAKFRFEFITSTETWLSQEILDEVKVRYENTFVVELDIAAREEFKLIEHGLERLWERKIINFLVVELV' A
#
# COMPACT_ATOMS: atom_id res chain seq x y z
N MET A 1 -6.61 -3.87 -18.42
CA MET A 1 -6.27 -3.98 -17.00
C MET A 1 -4.80 -4.35 -16.77
N MET A 2 -4.36 -5.61 -16.84
CA MET A 2 -2.97 -5.98 -16.47
C MET A 2 -1.86 -5.28 -17.28
N ARG A 3 -2.01 -5.16 -18.61
CA ARG A 3 -1.07 -4.38 -19.45
C ARG A 3 -1.00 -2.90 -19.06
N GLU A 4 -2.13 -2.34 -18.64
CA GLU A 4 -2.23 -0.93 -18.26
C GLU A 4 -1.60 -0.70 -16.89
N MET A 5 -1.82 -1.60 -15.92
CA MET A 5 -1.11 -1.56 -14.64
C MET A 5 0.40 -1.64 -14.82
N LEU A 6 0.90 -2.58 -15.64
CA LEU A 6 2.34 -2.69 -15.93
C LEU A 6 2.90 -1.44 -16.63
N HIS A 7 2.12 -0.81 -17.50
CA HIS A 7 2.50 0.44 -18.14
C HIS A 7 2.66 1.57 -17.11
N TRP A 8 1.67 1.74 -16.23
CA TRP A 8 1.70 2.80 -15.22
C TRP A 8 2.71 2.56 -14.12
N ASP A 9 2.90 1.32 -13.70
CA ASP A 9 3.95 0.95 -12.75
C ASP A 9 5.34 1.36 -13.25
N ARG A 10 5.69 1.04 -14.51
CA ARG A 10 6.95 1.48 -15.12
C ARG A 10 7.06 3.00 -15.18
N LYS A 11 5.97 3.68 -15.57
CA LYS A 11 5.93 5.14 -15.71
C LYS A 11 6.11 5.84 -14.36
N TYR A 12 5.42 5.34 -13.33
CA TYR A 12 5.51 5.83 -11.96
C TYR A 12 6.92 5.67 -11.40
N ARG A 13 7.50 4.46 -11.47
CA ARG A 13 8.88 4.20 -11.03
C ARG A 13 9.91 5.05 -11.78
N ALA A 14 9.70 5.29 -13.06
CA ALA A 14 10.57 6.16 -13.85
C ALA A 14 10.54 7.63 -13.38
N LYS A 15 9.37 8.13 -12.95
CA LYS A 15 9.22 9.50 -12.46
C LYS A 15 9.69 9.66 -11.01
N PHE A 16 9.23 8.80 -10.11
CA PHE A 16 9.39 8.98 -8.66
C PHE A 16 10.51 8.13 -8.05
N ARG A 17 11.09 7.16 -8.76
CA ARG A 17 12.21 6.33 -8.28
C ARG A 17 11.91 5.43 -7.07
N PHE A 18 10.64 5.21 -6.76
CA PHE A 18 10.17 4.20 -5.80
C PHE A 18 8.88 3.54 -6.30
N GLU A 19 8.49 2.43 -5.66
CA GLU A 19 7.30 1.65 -6.02
C GLU A 19 6.02 2.40 -5.63
N PHE A 20 4.93 2.17 -6.35
CA PHE A 20 3.66 2.77 -5.97
C PHE A 20 3.12 2.10 -4.70
N ILE A 21 2.89 2.89 -3.66
CA ILE A 21 2.39 2.43 -2.36
C ILE A 21 1.03 3.06 -2.10
N THR A 22 0.05 2.22 -1.77
CA THR A 22 -1.31 2.63 -1.40
C THR A 22 -1.88 1.64 -0.38
N SER A 23 -2.58 2.16 0.62
CA SER A 23 -3.36 1.40 1.60
C SER A 23 -4.82 1.22 1.17
N THR A 24 -5.17 1.63 -0.05
CA THR A 24 -6.54 1.47 -0.59
C THR A 24 -6.96 0.01 -0.44
N GLU A 25 -7.99 -0.23 0.40
CA GLU A 25 -8.44 -1.57 0.80
C GLU A 25 -9.11 -2.35 -0.35
N THR A 26 -9.23 -1.74 -1.53
CA THR A 26 -10.00 -2.30 -2.62
C THR A 26 -9.13 -3.20 -3.48
N TRP A 27 -9.56 -4.46 -3.56
CA TRP A 27 -9.09 -5.45 -4.54
C TRP A 27 -9.45 -5.07 -5.99
N LEU A 28 -10.04 -3.88 -6.20
CA LEU A 28 -10.39 -3.34 -7.50
C LEU A 28 -9.16 -2.74 -8.16
N SER A 29 -8.57 -3.52 -9.07
CA SER A 29 -7.46 -3.10 -9.93
C SER A 29 -7.71 -1.79 -10.68
N GLN A 30 -8.97 -1.39 -10.87
CA GLN A 30 -9.36 -0.14 -11.50
C GLN A 30 -9.16 1.07 -10.58
N GLU A 31 -9.48 0.96 -9.29
CA GLU A 31 -9.30 2.08 -8.34
C GLU A 31 -7.83 2.38 -8.12
N ILE A 32 -7.00 1.34 -7.97
CA ILE A 32 -5.53 1.47 -7.91
C ILE A 32 -5.02 2.18 -9.17
N LEU A 33 -5.55 1.83 -10.33
CA LEU A 33 -5.15 2.42 -11.61
C LEU A 33 -5.58 3.89 -11.72
N ASP A 34 -6.75 4.25 -11.22
CA ASP A 34 -7.22 5.64 -11.23
C ASP A 34 -6.44 6.48 -10.22
N GLU A 35 -6.13 5.93 -9.05
CA GLU A 35 -5.28 6.55 -8.04
C GLU A 35 -3.86 6.81 -8.59
N VAL A 36 -3.24 5.83 -9.25
CA VAL A 36 -1.91 5.98 -9.84
C VAL A 36 -1.89 7.10 -10.89
N LYS A 37 -2.96 7.25 -11.68
CA LYS A 37 -3.08 8.28 -12.70
C LYS A 37 -3.17 9.68 -12.08
N VAL A 38 -3.95 9.83 -11.01
CA VAL A 38 -4.09 11.09 -10.29
C VAL A 38 -2.79 11.46 -9.58
N ARG A 39 -2.20 10.52 -8.83
CA ARG A 39 -0.95 10.72 -8.08
C ARG A 39 0.25 10.93 -9.00
N TYR A 40 0.19 10.41 -10.24
CA TYR A 40 1.23 10.68 -11.22
C TYR A 40 1.37 12.17 -11.55
N GLU A 41 0.34 13.00 -11.38
CA GLU A 41 0.43 14.44 -11.63
C GLU A 41 1.14 15.21 -10.49
N ASN A 42 1.38 14.58 -9.34
CA ASN A 42 2.05 15.21 -8.21
C ASN A 42 3.52 15.59 -8.51
N THR A 43 4.01 16.56 -7.74
CA THR A 43 5.45 16.81 -7.63
C THR A 43 6.11 15.71 -6.79
N PHE A 44 7.42 15.52 -6.97
CA PHE A 44 8.15 14.49 -6.24
C PHE A 44 8.02 14.62 -4.71
N VAL A 45 8.11 15.84 -4.16
CA VAL A 45 8.04 16.07 -2.71
C VAL A 45 6.65 15.74 -2.15
N VAL A 46 5.59 16.12 -2.87
CA VAL A 46 4.21 15.79 -2.48
C VAL A 46 3.99 14.28 -2.53
N GLU A 47 4.43 13.63 -3.60
CA GLU A 47 4.24 12.19 -3.75
C GLU A 47 5.06 11.38 -2.75
N LEU A 48 6.25 11.86 -2.37
CA LEU A 48 7.06 11.23 -1.32
C LEU A 48 6.37 11.28 0.05
N ASP A 49 5.77 12.43 0.42
CA ASP A 49 5.00 12.55 1.67
C ASP A 49 3.78 11.62 1.68
N ILE A 50 3.05 11.54 0.55
CA ILE A 50 1.91 10.63 0.41
C ILE A 50 2.37 9.17 0.53
N ALA A 51 3.37 8.75 -0.24
CA ALA A 51 3.87 7.38 -0.22
C ALA A 51 4.40 6.97 1.16
N ALA A 52 5.08 7.87 1.87
CA ALA A 52 5.50 7.61 3.24
C ALA A 52 4.31 7.38 4.18
N ARG A 53 3.23 8.18 4.07
CA ARG A 53 2.01 7.99 4.87
C ARG A 53 1.32 6.67 4.55
N GLU A 54 1.24 6.30 3.28
CA GLU A 54 0.67 5.01 2.87
C GLU A 54 1.50 3.83 3.42
N GLU A 55 2.83 3.92 3.38
CA GLU A 55 3.72 2.92 3.98
C GLU A 55 3.50 2.82 5.50
N PHE A 56 3.37 3.95 6.20
CA PHE A 56 3.08 3.93 7.65
C PHE A 56 1.76 3.23 7.97
N LYS A 57 0.68 3.49 7.21
CA LYS A 57 -0.60 2.79 7.40
C LYS A 57 -0.45 1.28 7.22
N LEU A 58 0.31 0.84 6.21
CA LEU A 58 0.56 -0.58 5.96
C LEU A 58 1.38 -1.22 7.09
N ILE A 59 2.37 -0.51 7.63
CA ILE A 59 3.16 -0.95 8.79
C ILE A 59 2.27 -1.06 10.03
N GLU A 60 1.46 -0.03 10.33
CA GLU A 60 0.52 -0.02 11.45
C GLU A 60 -0.45 -1.21 11.35
N HIS A 61 -1.09 -1.40 10.21
CA HIS A 61 -1.99 -2.52 9.97
C HIS A 61 -1.27 -3.87 10.08
N GLY A 62 -0.02 -3.96 9.62
CA GLY A 62 0.82 -5.14 9.79
C GLY A 62 1.10 -5.46 11.26
N LEU A 63 1.38 -4.45 12.07
CA LEU A 63 1.61 -4.57 13.51
C LEU A 63 0.35 -5.00 14.26
N GLU A 64 -0.81 -4.42 13.93
CA GLU A 64 -2.11 -4.81 14.49
C GLU A 64 -2.37 -6.31 14.26
N ARG A 65 -2.19 -6.79 13.02
CA ARG A 65 -2.37 -8.20 12.70
C ARG A 65 -1.39 -9.12 13.42
N LEU A 66 -0.14 -8.68 13.61
CA LEU A 66 0.84 -9.44 14.39
C LEU A 66 0.46 -9.50 15.87
N TRP A 67 -0.06 -8.40 16.41
CA TRP A 67 -0.52 -8.30 17.79
C TRP A 67 -1.74 -9.21 18.05
N GLU A 68 -2.75 -9.16 17.18
CA GLU A 68 -3.92 -10.04 17.23
C GLU A 68 -3.53 -11.52 17.22
N ARG A 69 -2.60 -11.92 16.33
CA ARG A 69 -2.10 -13.30 16.28
C ARG A 69 -1.40 -13.72 17.57
N LYS A 70 -0.64 -12.82 18.22
CA LYS A 70 -0.02 -13.11 19.52
C LYS A 70 -1.05 -13.28 20.63
N ILE A 71 -2.07 -12.42 20.69
CA ILE A 71 -3.17 -12.56 21.64
C ILE A 71 -3.89 -13.89 21.45
N ILE A 72 -4.23 -14.24 20.21
CA ILE A 72 -4.90 -15.51 19.90
C ILE A 72 -4.03 -16.69 20.32
N ASN A 73 -2.73 -16.68 20.01
CA ASN A 73 -1.83 -17.75 20.43
C ASN A 73 -1.74 -17.87 21.96
N PHE A 74 -1.70 -16.75 22.69
CA PHE A 74 -1.69 -16.75 24.16
C PHE A 74 -2.97 -17.38 24.72
N LEU A 75 -4.14 -16.96 24.23
CA LEU A 75 -5.44 -17.51 24.66
C LEU A 75 -5.61 -18.99 24.32
N VAL A 76 -5.06 -19.45 23.19
CA VAL A 76 -5.09 -20.87 22.79
C VAL A 76 -4.20 -21.72 23.71
N VAL A 77 -3.07 -21.20 24.17
CA VAL A 77 -2.16 -21.93 25.09
C VAL A 77 -2.74 -22.03 26.50
N GLU A 78 -3.57 -21.09 26.95
CA GLU A 78 -4.23 -21.17 28.26
C GLU A 78 -5.50 -22.06 28.26
N LEU A 79 -6.01 -22.46 27.10
CA LEU A 79 -7.23 -23.26 26.94
C LEU A 79 -6.98 -24.73 26.56
N VAL A 80 -5.72 -25.20 26.59
CA VAL A 80 -5.30 -26.60 26.39
C VAL A 80 -4.52 -27.09 27.59
#